data_AF-A0ABD5PI03-F1
#
_entry.id   AF-A0ABD5PI03-F1
#
_cell.length_a   1.000
_cell.length_b   1.000
_cell.length_c   1.000
_cell.angle_alpha   90.00
_cell.angle_beta   90.00
_cell.angle_gamma   90.00
#
_symmetry.space_group_name_H-M   'P 1'
#
loop_
_entity.id
_entity.type
_entity.pdbx_description
1 polymer ?
#
loop_
_entity_poly.entity_id
_entity_poly.type
_entity_poly.pdbx_seq_one_letter_code
_entity_poly.pdbx_strand_id
1 'polypeptide(L)' 'MTDEEFAALREEMDEQREDVYEALAEDFGGSPEDYRVRDRSSTEKTDSDADAPADD' A
#
# COMPACT_ATOMS: atom_id res chain seq x y z
N MET A 1 -26.28 -4.95 2.65
CA MET A 1 -25.11 -5.12 1.77
C MET A 1 -24.65 -6.55 1.90
N THR A 2 -24.80 -7.32 0.84
CA THR A 2 -24.32 -8.70 0.68
C THR A 2 -22.82 -8.70 0.33
N ASP A 3 -22.16 -9.84 0.49
CA ASP A 3 -20.76 -9.99 0.11
C ASP A 3 -20.52 -9.72 -1.39
N GLU A 4 -21.49 -10.02 -2.25
CA GLU A 4 -21.44 -9.68 -3.69
C GLU A 4 -21.50 -8.18 -3.95
N GLU A 5 -22.37 -7.46 -3.23
CA GLU A 5 -22.46 -5.99 -3.32
C GLU A 5 -21.15 -5.34 -2.83
N PHE A 6 -20.53 -5.89 -1.78
CA PHE A 6 -19.22 -5.42 -1.30
C PHE A 6 -18.08 -5.73 -2.28
N ALA A 7 -18.11 -6.86 -2.97
CA ALA A 7 -17.10 -7.20 -3.98
C ALA A 7 -17.17 -6.25 -5.17
N ALA A 8 -18.37 -5.99 -5.70
CA ALA A 8 -18.58 -5.03 -6.78
C ALA A 8 -18.16 -3.60 -6.38
N LEU A 9 -18.50 -3.17 -5.16
CA LEU A 9 -18.06 -1.88 -4.65
C LEU A 9 -16.53 -1.80 -4.54
N ARG A 10 -15.86 -2.89 -4.18
CA ARG A 10 -14.39 -2.92 -4.07
C ARG A 10 -13.72 -2.80 -5.43
N GLU A 11 -14.25 -3.48 -6.43
CA GLU A 11 -13.80 -3.40 -7.82
C GLU A 11 -13.95 -1.96 -8.34
N GLU A 12 -15.12 -1.34 -8.15
CA GLU A 12 -15.36 0.06 -8.55
C GLU A 12 -14.42 1.06 -7.85
N MET A 13 -14.10 0.82 -6.58
CA MET A 13 -13.16 1.64 -5.82
C MET A 13 -11.70 1.41 -6.25
N ASP A 14 -11.36 0.20 -6.71
CA ASP A 14 -10.04 -0.11 -7.27
C ASP A 14 -9.85 0.60 -8.61
N GLU A 15 -10.85 0.57 -9.50
CA GLU A 15 -10.83 1.29 -10.79
C GLU A 15 -10.69 2.81 -10.59
N GLN A 16 -11.53 3.41 -9.73
CA GLN A 16 -11.44 4.85 -9.44
C GLN A 16 -10.08 5.25 -8.84
N ARG A 17 -9.45 4.35 -8.09
CA ARG A 17 -8.11 4.60 -7.54
C ARG A 17 -7.05 4.64 -8.63
N GLU A 18 -7.15 3.76 -9.63
CA GLU A 18 -6.22 3.75 -10.76
C GLU A 18 -6.31 5.07 -11.54
N ASP A 19 -7.52 5.54 -11.84
CA ASP A 19 -7.74 6.84 -12.50
C ASP A 19 -7.14 8.01 -11.71
N VAL A 20 -7.31 8.00 -10.38
CA VAL A 20 -6.73 9.03 -9.50
C VAL A 20 -5.20 8.98 -9.55
N TYR A 21 -4.60 7.80 -9.50
CA TYR A 21 -3.15 7.67 -9.54
C TYR A 21 -2.57 8.08 -10.90
N GLU A 22 -3.27 7.80 -12.00
CA GLU A 22 -2.90 8.27 -13.34
C GLU A 22 -2.95 9.80 -13.41
N ALA A 23 -4.04 10.42 -12.97
CA ALA A 23 -4.17 11.88 -12.94
C ALA A 23 -3.10 12.54 -12.04
N LEU A 24 -2.78 11.94 -10.90
CA LEU A 24 -1.71 12.43 -10.03
C LEU A 24 -0.34 12.32 -10.70
N ALA A 25 -0.06 11.24 -11.43
CA ALA A 25 1.17 11.08 -12.18
C ALA A 25 1.28 12.07 -13.35
N GLU A 26 0.16 12.39 -14.00
CA GLU A 26 0.10 13.43 -15.05
C GLU A 26 0.42 14.82 -14.48
N ASP A 27 -0.24 15.21 -13.38
CA ASP A 27 -0.14 16.55 -12.82
C ASP A 27 1.16 16.79 -12.03
N PHE A 28 1.62 15.80 -11.28
CA PHE A 28 2.76 15.93 -10.37
C PHE A 28 4.03 15.22 -10.86
N GLY A 29 3.92 14.40 -11.91
CA GLY A 29 5.03 13.63 -12.48
C GLY A 29 5.38 12.38 -11.67
N GLY A 30 5.88 11.34 -12.35
CA GLY A 30 6.20 10.05 -11.74
C GLY A 30 5.42 8.93 -12.42
N SER A 31 5.19 7.83 -11.70
CA SER A 31 4.31 6.74 -12.13
C SER A 31 3.10 6.61 -11.20
N PRO A 32 1.95 6.11 -11.69
CA PRO A 32 0.77 5.87 -10.85
C PRO A 32 1.08 5.05 -9.59
N GLU A 33 1.98 4.07 -9.73
CA GLU A 33 2.43 3.19 -8.65
C GLU A 33 3.13 3.92 -7.49
N ASP A 34 3.73 5.09 -7.73
CA ASP A 34 4.37 5.89 -6.68
C ASP A 34 3.34 6.48 -5.69
N TYR A 35 2.10 6.67 -6.14
CA TYR A 35 0.99 7.18 -5.34
C TYR A 35 0.18 6.07 -4.66
N ARG A 36 0.45 4.81 -5.01
CA ARG A 36 -0.19 3.66 -4.42
C ARG A 36 0.26 3.51 -2.97
N VAL A 37 -0.67 3.69 -2.03
CA VAL A 37 -0.38 3.51 -0.61
C VAL A 37 -0.10 2.04 -0.34
N ARG A 38 1.18 1.68 -0.15
CA ARG A 38 1.57 0.33 0.25
C ARG A 38 1.02 0.07 1.65
N ASP A 39 0.13 -0.91 1.77
CA ASP A 39 -0.45 -1.31 3.05
C ASP A 39 0.67 -1.60 4.04
N ARG A 40 0.78 -0.80 5.12
CA ARG A 40 1.91 -0.86 6.07
C ARG A 40 1.90 -2.12 6.94
N SER A 41 1.00 -3.06 6.71
CA SER A 41 0.89 -4.31 7.48
C SER A 41 2.11 -5.23 7.37
N SER A 42 3.08 -4.95 6.49
CA SER A 42 4.28 -5.77 6.31
C SER A 42 5.58 -5.19 6.91
N THR A 43 5.53 -4.14 7.75
CA THR A 43 6.73 -3.53 8.34
C THR A 43 6.71 -3.52 9.87
N GLU A 44 6.41 -4.67 10.49
CA GLU A 44 6.66 -4.88 11.92
C GLU A 44 7.27 -6.26 12.17
N LYS A 45 8.46 -6.47 11.61
CA LYS A 45 9.46 -7.45 12.06
C LYS A 45 10.81 -6.78 11.96
N THR A 46 11.07 -5.85 12.87
CA THR A 46 12.44 -5.50 13.23
C THR A 46 12.84 -6.51 14.28
N ASP A 47 13.59 -7.53 13.86
CA ASP A 47 14.38 -8.40 14.73
C ASP A 47 15.24 -7.53 15.65
N SER A 48 14.76 -7.30 16.87
CA SER A 48 15.54 -6.72 17.97
C SER A 48 16.23 -7.83 18.75
N ASP A 49 16.91 -8.74 18.04
CA ASP A 49 17.83 -9.74 18.58
C ASP A 49 19.23 -9.45 18.01
N ALA A 50 19.75 -8.27 18.31
CA ALA A 50 21.17 -7.98 18.18
C ALA A 50 21.82 -8.17 19.55
N ASP A 51 22.08 -9.45 19.85
CA ASP A 51 23.32 -9.98 20.44
C ASP A 51 24.18 -8.93 21.16
N ALA A 52 24.08 -8.92 22.50
CA ALA A 52 25.00 -8.17 23.34
C ALA A 52 26.42 -8.72 23.14
N PRO A 53 27.46 -7.88 22.91
CA PRO A 53 28.82 -8.39 22.87
C PRO A 53 29.20 -8.90 24.26
N ALA A 54 29.49 -10.20 24.36
CA ALA A 54 30.15 -10.76 25.52
C ALA A 54 31.58 -10.17 25.59
N ASP A 55 31.86 -9.45 26.67
CA ASP A 55 33.19 -9.11 27.15
C ASP A 55 34.11 -10.36 27.18
N ASP A 56 35.29 -10.27 26.55
CA ASP A 56 36.49 -11.05 26.88
C ASP A 56 37.71 -10.12 26.90
#